data_AF-A0A953YC82-F1
#
_entry.id   AF-A0A953YC82-F1
#
_cell.length_a   1.000
_cell.length_b   1.000
_cell.length_c   1.000
_cell.angle_alpha   90.00
_cell.angle_beta   90.00
_cell.angle_gamma   90.00
#
_symmetry.space_group_name_H-M   'P 1'
#
loop_
_entity.id
_entity.type
_entity.pdbx_description
1 polymer ?
#
loop_
_entity_poly.entity_id
_entity_poly.type
_entity_poly.pdbx_seq_one_letter_code
_entity_poly.pdbx_strand_id
1 'polypeptide(L)'
;MWQRIKRIFRSIIGWFVELGEDPVLILKQNIRDLEDQVPVMNENLAMLKAQVNLTEKELHRLNAKEAELTAKIKAALKGQRRDIALNFATTLEEVRKEKGTQERQHGHAKEAFEKAQKIKRAFMLEKERKIQEAKRALNSKRQSEWNKKVADAMGSFQVAGIDQTHDEMIDKIEREAAQNEARLEMAMDSVASETYDIEVEAKNLQANETLRQFEMEMGMAADTSAPPEAASKDKTIGDLEREFAE
;
A
#
# COMPACT_ATOMS: atom_id res chain seq x y z
N MET A 1 21.30 18.75 14.55
CA MET A 1 20.06 18.06 14.11
C MET A 1 20.00 16.57 14.46
N TRP A 2 21.10 15.81 14.37
CA TRP A 2 21.14 14.37 14.75
C TRP A 2 20.65 14.04 16.16
N GLN A 3 20.94 14.90 17.15
CA GLN A 3 20.45 14.78 18.52
C GLN A 3 18.93 15.02 18.66
N ARG A 4 18.29 15.66 17.67
CA ARG A 4 16.82 15.80 17.60
C ARG A 4 16.19 14.53 17.05
N ILE A 5 16.78 13.94 16.00
CA ILE A 5 16.34 12.65 15.43
C ILE A 5 16.48 11.51 16.46
N LYS A 6 17.61 11.41 17.17
CA LYS A 6 17.78 10.42 18.26
C LYS A 6 16.77 10.59 19.39
N ARG A 7 16.35 11.82 19.68
CA ARG A 7 15.36 12.11 20.72
C ARG A 7 13.96 11.67 20.31
N ILE A 8 13.60 11.86 19.04
CA ILE A 8 12.35 11.36 18.46
C ILE A 8 12.35 9.82 18.47
N PHE A 9 13.45 9.17 18.07
CA PHE A 9 13.57 7.70 18.14
C PHE A 9 13.51 7.14 19.56
N ARG A 10 14.09 7.84 20.54
CA ARG A 10 14.07 7.43 21.94
C ARG A 10 12.74 7.74 22.64
N SER A 11 12.01 8.78 22.22
CA SER A 11 10.67 9.08 22.74
C SER A 11 9.60 8.11 22.24
N ILE A 12 9.77 7.52 21.05
CA ILE A 12 8.88 6.47 20.51
C ILE A 12 8.87 5.20 21.39
N ILE A 13 9.94 4.93 22.14
CA ILE A 13 10.10 3.72 22.95
C ILE A 13 9.66 3.93 24.41
N GLY A 14 9.52 5.18 24.88
CA GLY A 14 9.50 5.50 26.31
C GLY A 14 8.17 5.92 26.93
N TRP A 15 7.05 6.00 26.21
CA TRP A 15 5.80 6.59 26.74
C TRP A 15 4.76 5.59 27.29
N PHE A 16 5.15 4.38 27.68
CA PHE A 16 4.20 3.34 28.12
C PHE A 16 3.71 3.46 29.57
N VAL A 17 3.99 4.54 30.28
CA VAL A 17 3.71 4.61 31.73
C VAL A 17 3.05 5.93 32.07
N GLU A 18 1.71 5.99 31.94
CA GLU A 18 0.76 6.48 32.96
C GLU A 18 -0.64 6.76 32.39
N LEU A 19 -1.65 6.60 33.25
CA LEU A 19 -3.09 6.96 33.12
C LEU A 19 -4.06 5.89 32.59
N GLY A 20 -4.41 4.95 33.48
CA GLY A 20 -5.70 5.00 34.20
C GLY A 20 -7.04 4.79 33.48
N GLU A 21 -7.16 4.89 32.16
CA GLU A 21 -8.48 4.85 31.50
C GLU A 21 -8.53 3.83 30.37
N ASP A 22 -9.35 2.78 30.58
CA ASP A 22 -9.65 1.63 29.72
C ASP A 22 -8.50 1.07 28.85
N PRO A 23 -7.98 -0.15 29.13
CA PRO A 23 -6.94 -0.77 28.31
C PRO A 23 -7.30 -0.89 26.81
N VAL A 24 -8.59 -0.90 26.46
CA VAL A 24 -9.06 -0.84 25.06
C VAL A 24 -8.73 0.49 24.40
N LEU A 25 -8.95 1.59 25.12
CA LEU A 25 -8.72 2.93 24.61
C LEU A 25 -7.24 3.17 24.38
N ILE A 26 -6.39 2.71 25.32
CA ILE A 26 -4.93 2.78 25.21
C ILE A 26 -4.44 1.99 23.99
N LEU A 27 -4.93 0.77 23.77
CA LEU A 27 -4.53 -0.03 22.60
C LEU A 27 -4.95 0.63 21.28
N LYS A 28 -6.17 1.17 21.21
CA LYS A 28 -6.66 1.90 20.03
C LYS A 28 -5.83 3.16 19.78
N GLN A 29 -5.48 3.89 20.84
CA GLN A 29 -4.64 5.09 20.73
C GLN A 29 -3.24 4.73 20.25
N ASN A 30 -2.62 3.68 20.80
CA ASN A 30 -1.32 3.20 20.34
C ASN A 30 -1.32 2.81 18.85
N ILE A 31 -2.39 2.16 18.36
CA ILE A 31 -2.52 1.85 16.93
C ILE A 31 -2.55 3.14 16.10
N ARG A 32 -3.38 4.12 16.51
CA ARG A 32 -3.48 5.42 15.85
C ARG A 32 -2.13 6.14 15.84
N ASP A 33 -1.44 6.21 16.97
CA ASP A 33 -0.13 6.86 17.09
C ASP A 33 0.91 6.20 16.17
N LEU A 34 0.85 4.88 15.98
CA LEU A 34 1.71 4.16 15.05
C LEU A 34 1.35 4.46 13.58
N GLU A 35 0.07 4.63 13.27
CA GLU A 35 -0.38 5.01 11.93
C GLU A 35 0.02 6.45 11.60
N ASP A 36 -0.12 7.37 12.55
CA ASP A 36 0.24 8.79 12.42
C ASP A 36 1.75 9.01 12.20
N GLN A 37 2.59 8.06 12.63
CA GLN A 37 4.03 8.11 12.40
C GLN A 37 4.44 7.74 10.96
N VAL A 38 3.60 7.01 10.21
CA VAL A 38 3.91 6.60 8.84
C VAL A 38 4.07 7.82 7.90
N PRO A 39 3.15 8.80 7.88
CA PRO A 39 3.32 10.05 7.12
C PRO A 39 4.61 10.79 7.46
N VAL A 40 4.92 10.97 8.75
CA VAL A 40 6.13 11.68 9.21
C VAL A 40 7.40 11.00 8.70
N MET A 41 7.43 9.66 8.71
CA MET A 41 8.57 8.91 8.19
C MET A 41 8.68 8.99 6.66
N ASN A 42 7.55 9.03 5.94
CA ASN A 42 7.53 9.24 4.50
C ASN A 42 8.06 10.63 4.12
N GLU A 43 7.67 11.66 4.84
CA GLU A 43 8.16 13.03 4.65
C GLU A 43 9.67 13.12 4.88
N ASN A 44 10.15 12.57 5.99
CA ASN A 44 11.59 12.53 6.28
C ASN A 44 12.37 11.75 5.21
N LEU A 45 11.81 10.64 4.71
CA LEU A 45 12.42 9.87 3.65
C LEU A 45 12.45 10.64 2.32
N ALA A 46 11.40 11.40 2.01
CA ALA A 46 11.35 12.28 0.85
C ALA A 46 12.39 13.40 0.93
N MET A 47 12.55 14.02 2.11
CA MET A 47 13.60 15.02 2.36
C MET A 47 15.00 14.44 2.14
N LEU A 48 15.26 13.23 2.67
CA LEU A 48 16.55 12.56 2.45
C LEU A 48 16.76 12.21 0.97
N LYS A 49 15.73 11.78 0.25
CA LYS A 49 15.79 11.53 -1.20
C LYS A 49 16.07 12.82 -1.97
N ALA A 50 15.43 13.92 -1.61
CA ALA A 50 15.68 15.23 -2.20
C ALA A 50 17.15 15.65 -2.00
N GLN A 51 17.72 15.41 -0.82
CA GLN A 51 19.14 15.67 -0.56
C GLN A 51 20.06 14.82 -1.44
N VAL A 52 19.75 13.53 -1.63
CA VAL A 52 20.48 12.65 -2.56
C VAL A 52 20.44 13.20 -3.99
N ASN A 53 19.24 13.52 -4.49
CA ASN A 53 19.06 14.04 -5.85
C ASN A 53 19.77 15.40 -6.05
N LEU A 54 19.71 16.28 -5.05
CA LEU A 54 20.37 17.59 -5.12
C LEU A 54 21.89 17.43 -5.18
N THR A 55 22.46 16.57 -4.34
CA THR A 55 23.91 16.33 -4.31
C THR A 55 24.39 15.65 -5.59
N GLU A 56 23.60 14.73 -6.14
CA GLU A 56 23.83 14.08 -7.42
C GLU A 56 23.81 15.09 -8.59
N LYS A 57 22.82 15.98 -8.63
CA LYS A 57 22.72 17.03 -9.65
C LYS A 57 23.93 17.95 -9.64
N GLU A 58 24.42 18.35 -8.45
CA GLU A 58 25.63 19.18 -8.36
C GLU A 58 26.89 18.41 -8.81
N LEU A 59 27.00 17.11 -8.50
CA LEU A 59 28.06 16.27 -9.05
C LEU A 59 28.04 16.22 -10.58
N HIS A 60 26.85 16.05 -11.18
CA HIS A 60 26.71 16.11 -12.63
C HIS A 60 27.15 17.46 -13.19
N ARG A 61 26.82 18.56 -12.51
CA ARG A 61 27.25 19.91 -12.91
C ARG A 61 28.78 20.05 -12.85
N LEU A 62 29.42 19.57 -11.78
CA LEU A 62 30.87 19.60 -11.63
C LEU A 62 31.57 18.71 -12.66
N ASN A 63 31.02 17.53 -12.95
CA ASN A 63 31.52 16.64 -14.01
C ASN A 63 31.47 17.31 -15.39
N ALA A 64 30.37 17.99 -15.71
CA ALA A 64 30.24 18.72 -16.97
C ALA A 64 31.26 19.87 -17.07
N LYS A 65 31.44 20.65 -16.00
CA LYS A 65 32.46 21.71 -15.92
C LYS A 65 33.87 21.15 -16.07
N GLU A 66 34.18 20.01 -15.44
CA GLU A 66 35.47 19.35 -15.56
C GLU A 66 35.77 18.97 -17.01
N ALA A 67 34.80 18.38 -17.70
CA ALA A 67 34.90 18.01 -19.11
C ALA A 67 35.08 19.24 -20.02
N GLU A 68 34.30 20.30 -19.78
CA GLU A 68 34.38 21.57 -20.52
C GLU A 68 35.77 22.23 -20.37
N LEU A 69 36.26 22.37 -19.13
CA LEU A 69 37.58 22.94 -18.85
C LEU A 69 38.69 22.09 -19.49
N THR A 70 38.57 20.76 -19.41
CA THR A 70 39.52 19.85 -20.07
C THR A 70 39.55 20.06 -21.59
N ALA A 71 38.39 20.23 -22.22
CA ALA A 71 38.31 20.52 -23.65
C ALA A 71 38.92 21.89 -24.00
N LYS A 72 38.64 22.92 -23.20
CA LYS A 72 39.22 24.27 -23.36
C LYS A 72 40.75 24.26 -23.21
N ILE A 73 41.29 23.54 -22.24
CA ILE A 73 42.74 23.36 -22.06
C ILE A 73 43.35 22.72 -23.31
N LYS A 74 42.76 21.61 -23.80
CA LYS A 74 43.24 20.95 -25.03
C LYS A 74 43.22 21.88 -26.24
N ALA A 75 42.18 22.69 -26.40
CA ALA A 75 42.07 23.66 -27.49
C ALA A 75 43.11 24.79 -27.37
N ALA A 76 43.29 25.36 -26.17
CA ALA A 76 44.27 26.41 -25.92
C ALA A 76 45.71 25.94 -26.17
N LEU A 77 46.04 24.70 -25.76
CA LEU A 77 47.35 24.10 -26.03
C LEU A 77 47.59 23.87 -27.53
N LYS A 78 46.58 23.40 -28.28
CA LYS A 78 46.68 23.29 -29.75
C LYS A 78 46.91 24.64 -30.43
N GLY A 79 46.28 25.70 -29.90
CA GLY A 79 46.48 27.07 -30.35
C GLY A 79 47.77 27.73 -29.84
N GLN A 80 48.66 26.98 -29.17
CA GLN A 80 49.90 27.48 -28.55
C GLN A 80 49.70 28.60 -27.51
N ARG A 81 48.48 28.78 -26.98
CA ARG A 81 48.15 29.77 -25.95
C ARG A 81 48.30 29.16 -24.55
N ARG A 82 49.55 28.97 -24.12
CA ARG A 82 49.88 28.27 -22.86
C ARG A 82 49.43 29.04 -21.62
N ASP A 83 49.47 30.36 -21.68
CA ASP A 83 48.97 31.28 -20.66
C ASP A 83 47.47 31.06 -20.37
N ILE A 84 46.64 30.98 -21.42
CA ILE A 84 45.20 30.70 -21.28
C ILE A 84 44.96 29.28 -20.77
N ALA A 85 45.74 28.30 -21.26
CA ALA A 85 45.65 26.92 -20.79
C ALA A 85 45.99 26.79 -19.30
N LEU A 86 46.96 27.55 -18.80
CA LEU A 86 47.35 27.56 -17.39
C LEU A 86 46.20 28.07 -16.51
N ASN A 87 45.55 29.16 -16.90
CA ASN A 87 44.38 29.68 -16.16
C ASN A 87 43.25 28.66 -16.06
N PHE A 88 42.90 27.99 -17.18
CA PHE A 88 41.88 26.93 -17.15
C PHE A 88 42.30 25.71 -16.31
N ALA A 89 43.60 25.39 -16.28
CA ALA A 89 44.12 24.29 -15.47
C ALA A 89 43.99 24.58 -13.96
N THR A 90 44.25 25.81 -13.53
CA THR A 90 44.02 26.22 -12.13
C THR A 90 42.55 26.07 -11.75
N THR A 91 41.63 26.57 -12.57
CA THR A 91 40.18 26.40 -12.31
C THR A 91 39.77 24.93 -12.33
N LEU A 92 40.37 24.09 -13.18
CA LEU A 92 40.10 22.66 -13.23
C LEU A 92 40.50 21.97 -11.91
N GLU A 93 41.62 22.35 -11.31
CA GLU A 93 42.06 21.81 -10.02
C GLU A 93 41.08 22.17 -8.89
N GLU A 94 40.59 23.41 -8.87
CA GLU A 94 39.56 23.85 -7.92
C GLU A 94 38.26 23.03 -8.07
N VAL A 95 37.78 22.87 -9.31
CA VAL A 95 36.58 22.06 -9.62
C VAL A 95 36.76 20.61 -9.18
N ARG A 96 37.94 20.02 -9.38
CA ARG A 96 38.24 18.64 -8.94
C ARG A 96 38.22 18.51 -7.42
N LYS A 97 38.75 19.49 -6.70
CA LYS A 97 38.72 19.51 -5.22
C LYS A 97 37.29 19.65 -4.69
N GLU A 98 36.50 20.52 -5.31
CA GLU A 98 35.08 20.69 -5.00
C GLU A 98 34.31 19.39 -5.26
N LYS A 99 34.52 18.77 -6.44
CA LYS A 99 33.93 17.47 -6.80
C LYS A 99 34.24 16.38 -5.79
N GLY A 100 35.51 16.20 -5.37
CA GLY A 100 35.86 15.20 -4.37
C GLY A 100 35.24 15.45 -2.99
N THR A 101 34.89 16.70 -2.67
CA THR A 101 34.12 17.02 -1.45
C THR A 101 32.64 16.69 -1.65
N GLN A 102 32.09 17.04 -2.81
CA GLN A 102 30.71 16.76 -3.16
C GLN A 102 30.41 15.26 -3.28
N GLU A 103 31.37 14.45 -3.77
CA GLU A 103 31.25 12.99 -3.87
C GLU A 103 31.08 12.36 -2.49
N ARG A 104 31.85 12.82 -1.49
CA ARG A 104 31.70 12.40 -0.10
C ARG A 104 30.35 12.80 0.47
N GLN A 105 29.88 14.02 0.22
CA GLN A 105 28.56 14.48 0.67
C GLN A 105 27.43 13.64 0.05
N HIS A 106 27.52 13.33 -1.25
CA HIS A 106 26.56 12.47 -1.92
C HIS A 106 26.55 11.05 -1.34
N GLY A 107 27.73 10.47 -1.08
CA GLY A 107 27.87 9.19 -0.40
C GLY A 107 27.19 9.17 0.97
N HIS A 108 27.43 10.19 1.80
CA HIS A 108 26.76 10.32 3.10
C HIS A 108 25.25 10.48 2.99
N ALA A 109 24.75 11.25 2.02
CA ALA A 109 23.32 11.41 1.76
C ALA A 109 22.67 10.07 1.37
N LYS A 110 23.33 9.30 0.50
CA LYS A 110 22.86 7.98 0.05
C LYS A 110 22.79 6.99 1.21
N GLU A 111 23.84 6.91 2.02
CA GLU A 111 23.85 6.06 3.22
C GLU A 111 22.74 6.44 4.22
N ALA A 112 22.51 7.75 4.43
CA ALA A 112 21.47 8.23 5.33
C ALA A 112 20.08 7.82 4.82
N PHE A 113 19.84 7.96 3.52
CA PHE A 113 18.60 7.52 2.87
C PHE A 113 18.38 6.01 2.98
N GLU A 114 19.41 5.20 2.73
CA GLU A 114 19.33 3.74 2.86
C GLU A 114 19.06 3.30 4.31
N LYS A 115 19.73 3.93 5.28
CA LYS A 115 19.48 3.69 6.71
C LYS A 115 18.03 4.06 7.07
N ALA A 116 17.53 5.19 6.60
CA ALA A 116 16.13 5.59 6.82
C ALA A 116 15.13 4.60 6.20
N GLN A 117 15.39 4.07 5.01
CA GLN A 117 14.54 3.02 4.42
C GLN A 117 14.52 1.73 5.26
N LYS A 118 15.68 1.30 5.79
CA LYS A 118 15.75 0.13 6.68
C LYS A 118 14.94 0.35 7.95
N ILE A 119 15.05 1.55 8.54
CA ILE A 119 14.28 1.92 9.72
C ILE A 119 12.78 1.93 9.42
N LYS A 120 12.35 2.52 8.30
CA LYS A 120 10.95 2.48 7.87
C LYS A 120 10.44 1.06 7.72
N ARG A 121 11.20 0.18 7.07
CA ARG A 121 10.82 -1.24 6.92
C ARG A 121 10.67 -1.95 8.27
N ALA A 122 11.65 -1.78 9.16
CA ALA A 122 11.59 -2.36 10.50
C ALA A 122 10.38 -1.83 11.30
N PHE A 123 10.10 -0.53 11.21
CA PHE A 123 8.92 0.07 11.84
C PHE A 123 7.62 -0.50 11.28
N MET A 124 7.49 -0.67 9.97
CA MET A 124 6.26 -1.21 9.38
C MET A 124 6.00 -2.65 9.82
N LEU A 125 7.05 -3.47 9.94
CA LEU A 125 6.93 -4.84 10.48
C LEU A 125 6.49 -4.83 11.94
N GLU A 126 7.12 -3.98 12.77
CA GLU A 126 6.79 -3.87 14.19
C GLU A 126 5.38 -3.28 14.41
N LYS A 127 4.98 -2.31 13.58
CA LYS A 127 3.62 -1.75 13.57
C LYS A 127 2.61 -2.84 13.29
N GLU A 128 2.81 -3.65 12.24
CA GLU A 128 1.90 -4.74 11.92
C GLU A 128 1.80 -5.75 13.06
N ARG A 129 2.95 -6.15 13.62
CA ARG A 129 3.00 -7.04 14.79
C ARG A 129 2.17 -6.50 15.96
N LYS A 130 2.38 -5.23 16.33
CA LYS A 130 1.64 -4.57 17.43
C LYS A 130 0.15 -4.42 17.14
N ILE A 131 -0.23 -4.13 15.90
CA ILE A 131 -1.64 -4.07 15.49
C ILE A 131 -2.30 -5.44 15.64
N GLN A 132 -1.62 -6.53 15.24
CA GLN A 132 -2.15 -7.88 15.38
C GLN A 132 -2.28 -8.29 16.86
N GLU A 133 -1.28 -7.99 17.69
CA GLU A 133 -1.33 -8.22 19.15
C GLU A 133 -2.49 -7.45 19.79
N ALA A 134 -2.64 -6.17 19.46
CA ALA A 134 -3.74 -5.35 19.95
C ALA A 134 -5.12 -5.85 19.49
N LYS A 135 -5.27 -6.27 18.23
CA LYS A 135 -6.51 -6.88 17.71
C LYS A 135 -6.89 -8.15 18.46
N ARG A 136 -5.91 -9.03 18.72
CA ARG A 136 -6.14 -10.26 19.51
C ARG A 136 -6.61 -9.93 20.93
N ALA A 137 -5.95 -8.99 21.60
CA ALA A 137 -6.34 -8.55 22.94
C ALA A 137 -7.75 -7.92 22.96
N LEU A 138 -8.08 -7.10 21.97
CA LEU A 138 -9.40 -6.49 21.83
C LEU A 138 -10.50 -7.55 21.60
N ASN A 139 -10.24 -8.54 20.76
CA ASN A 139 -11.19 -9.63 20.51
C ASN A 139 -11.41 -10.50 21.75
N SER A 140 -10.33 -10.85 22.47
CA SER A 140 -10.43 -11.59 23.74
C SER A 140 -11.25 -10.83 24.78
N LYS A 141 -11.03 -9.52 24.94
CA LYS A 141 -11.83 -8.71 25.85
C LYS A 141 -13.30 -8.64 25.41
N ARG A 142 -13.59 -8.45 24.12
CA ARG A 142 -14.97 -8.49 23.61
C ARG A 142 -15.66 -9.81 23.93
N GLN A 143 -14.96 -10.94 23.73
CA GLN A 143 -15.48 -12.26 24.06
C GLN A 143 -15.74 -12.40 25.56
N SER A 144 -14.83 -11.92 26.41
CA SER A 144 -15.02 -11.94 27.86
C SER A 144 -16.21 -11.07 28.31
N GLU A 145 -16.40 -9.90 27.73
CA GLU A 145 -17.55 -9.03 28.01
C GLU A 145 -18.86 -9.66 27.53
N TRP A 146 -18.84 -10.37 26.39
CA TRP A 146 -20.00 -11.13 25.92
C TRP A 146 -20.33 -12.29 26.87
N ASN A 147 -19.33 -13.10 27.24
CA ASN A 147 -19.49 -14.19 28.22
C ASN A 147 -20.07 -13.67 29.54
N LYS A 148 -19.57 -12.52 30.02
CA LYS A 148 -20.10 -11.87 31.23
C LYS A 148 -21.55 -11.43 31.06
N LYS A 149 -21.89 -10.74 29.96
CA LYS A 149 -23.28 -10.31 29.70
C LYS A 149 -24.23 -11.49 29.59
N VAL A 150 -23.79 -12.59 28.96
CA VAL A 150 -24.56 -13.84 28.90
C VAL A 150 -24.75 -14.41 30.31
N ALA A 151 -23.69 -14.50 31.12
CA ALA A 151 -23.77 -14.99 32.49
C ALA A 151 -24.65 -14.09 33.40
N ASP A 152 -24.55 -12.77 33.29
CA ASP A 152 -25.37 -11.81 34.03
C ASP A 152 -26.85 -11.91 33.61
N ALA A 153 -27.11 -12.05 32.30
CA ALA A 153 -28.46 -12.32 31.78
C ALA A 153 -28.98 -13.67 32.30
N MET A 154 -28.18 -14.74 32.26
CA MET A 154 -28.52 -16.06 32.79
C MET A 154 -28.81 -16.03 34.30
N GLY A 155 -27.99 -15.32 35.08
CA GLY A 155 -28.19 -15.15 36.52
C GLY A 155 -29.45 -14.34 36.84
N SER A 156 -29.76 -13.31 36.04
CA SER A 156 -31.02 -12.56 36.15
C SER A 156 -32.25 -13.40 35.76
N PHE A 157 -32.09 -14.33 34.80
CA PHE A 157 -33.13 -15.26 34.37
C PHE A 157 -33.33 -16.42 35.35
N GLN A 158 -32.29 -16.90 36.04
CA GLN A 158 -32.41 -17.96 37.05
C GLN A 158 -33.17 -17.53 38.32
N VAL A 159 -33.22 -16.22 38.63
CA VAL A 159 -33.99 -15.71 39.77
C VAL A 159 -35.50 -15.58 39.46
N ALA A 160 -35.89 -15.61 38.18
CA ALA A 160 -37.28 -15.66 37.75
C ALA A 160 -37.51 -16.93 36.93
N GLY A 161 -37.61 -18.06 37.64
CA GLY A 161 -37.57 -19.40 37.07
C GLY A 161 -38.45 -19.59 35.83
N ILE A 162 -37.86 -20.21 34.81
CA ILE A 162 -38.44 -21.09 33.79
C ILE A 162 -37.24 -21.75 33.08
N ASP A 163 -37.03 -23.05 33.31
CA ASP A 163 -35.93 -23.86 32.74
C ASP A 163 -36.07 -24.13 31.22
N GLN A 164 -37.06 -23.53 30.55
CA GLN A 164 -37.38 -23.78 29.13
C GLN A 164 -36.70 -22.81 28.15
N THR A 165 -36.21 -21.66 28.61
CA THR A 165 -35.62 -20.62 27.75
C THR A 165 -34.11 -20.77 27.52
N HIS A 166 -33.44 -21.62 28.29
CA HIS A 166 -32.00 -21.88 28.20
C HIS A 166 -31.62 -22.54 26.86
N ASP A 167 -32.29 -23.64 26.54
CA ASP A 167 -31.97 -24.43 25.34
C ASP A 167 -32.36 -23.67 24.06
N GLU A 168 -33.43 -22.87 24.09
CA GLU A 168 -33.83 -22.02 22.97
C GLU A 168 -32.82 -20.88 22.70
N MET A 169 -32.21 -20.32 23.75
CA MET A 169 -31.21 -19.26 23.60
C MET A 169 -29.87 -19.79 23.13
N ILE A 170 -29.44 -20.98 23.59
CA ILE A 170 -28.26 -21.66 23.06
C ILE A 170 -28.46 -21.98 21.58
N ASP A 171 -29.60 -22.58 21.22
CA ASP A 171 -29.94 -22.91 19.84
C ASP A 171 -30.06 -21.66 18.94
N LYS A 172 -30.46 -20.51 19.51
CA LYS A 172 -30.46 -19.24 18.77
C LYS A 172 -29.05 -18.68 18.55
N ILE A 173 -28.17 -18.75 19.55
CA ILE A 173 -26.77 -18.32 19.43
C ILE A 173 -26.03 -19.19 18.42
N GLU A 174 -26.22 -20.52 18.46
CA GLU A 174 -25.64 -21.45 17.49
C GLU A 174 -26.17 -21.17 16.07
N ARG A 175 -27.47 -20.89 15.92
CA ARG A 175 -28.04 -20.47 14.63
C ARG A 175 -27.47 -19.15 14.12
N GLU A 176 -27.28 -18.14 14.98
CA GLU A 176 -26.69 -16.86 14.58
C GLU A 176 -25.20 -16.99 14.23
N ALA A 177 -24.45 -17.82 14.96
CA ALA A 177 -23.06 -18.12 14.64
C ALA A 177 -22.94 -18.83 13.29
N ALA A 178 -23.74 -19.87 13.05
CA ALA A 178 -23.78 -20.59 11.78
C ALA A 178 -24.20 -19.69 10.61
N GLN A 179 -25.16 -18.78 10.82
CA GLN A 179 -25.55 -17.82 9.78
C GLN A 179 -24.44 -16.82 9.45
N ASN A 180 -23.66 -16.37 10.44
CA ASN A 180 -22.56 -15.43 10.21
C ASN A 180 -21.36 -16.13 9.56
N GLU A 181 -21.09 -17.38 9.91
CA GLU A 181 -20.09 -18.22 9.25
C GLU A 181 -20.48 -18.49 7.78
N ALA A 182 -21.74 -18.86 7.53
CA ALA A 182 -22.25 -19.03 6.17
C ALA A 182 -22.21 -17.72 5.35
N ARG A 183 -22.51 -16.56 5.96
CA ARG A 183 -22.36 -15.26 5.28
C ARG A 183 -20.91 -14.93 4.96
N LEU A 184 -19.97 -15.29 5.84
CA LEU A 184 -18.55 -15.11 5.60
C LEU A 184 -18.07 -16.02 4.48
N GLU A 185 -18.50 -17.29 4.46
CA GLU A 185 -18.20 -18.25 3.40
C GLU A 185 -18.75 -17.77 2.05
N MET A 186 -20.01 -17.34 1.99
CA MET A 186 -20.61 -16.75 0.78
C MET A 186 -19.89 -15.48 0.32
N ALA A 187 -19.41 -14.64 1.24
CA ALA A 187 -18.65 -13.44 0.89
C ALA A 187 -17.24 -13.78 0.34
N MET A 188 -16.63 -14.86 0.83
CA MET A 188 -15.36 -15.35 0.30
C MET A 188 -15.54 -16.01 -1.07
N ASP A 189 -16.64 -16.74 -1.25
CA ASP A 189 -17.01 -17.40 -2.51
C ASP A 189 -17.43 -16.37 -3.59
N SER A 190 -18.13 -15.29 -3.21
CA SER A 190 -18.48 -14.20 -4.14
C SER A 190 -17.24 -13.44 -4.64
N VAL A 191 -16.24 -13.23 -3.79
CA VAL A 191 -14.96 -12.60 -4.20
C VAL A 191 -14.16 -13.53 -5.13
N ALA A 192 -14.23 -14.84 -4.91
CA ALA A 192 -13.60 -15.82 -5.79
C ALA A 192 -14.29 -15.90 -7.18
N SER A 193 -15.63 -15.88 -7.23
CA SER A 193 -16.39 -15.85 -8.49
C SER A 193 -16.16 -14.56 -9.28
N GLU A 194 -16.15 -13.40 -8.63
CA GLU A 194 -15.90 -12.11 -9.30
C GLU A 194 -14.48 -12.05 -9.89
N THR A 195 -13.50 -12.69 -9.24
CA THR A 195 -12.13 -12.80 -9.78
C THR A 195 -12.07 -13.74 -10.99
N TYR A 196 -12.84 -14.82 -10.99
CA TYR A 196 -12.94 -15.76 -12.12
C TYR A 196 -13.60 -15.12 -13.34
N ASP A 197 -14.70 -14.40 -13.14
CA ASP A 197 -15.44 -13.73 -14.23
C ASP A 197 -14.61 -12.60 -14.86
N ILE A 198 -13.87 -11.82 -14.06
CA ILE A 198 -12.93 -10.81 -14.55
C ILE A 198 -11.80 -11.46 -15.37
N GLU A 199 -11.29 -12.63 -14.96
CA GLU A 199 -10.21 -13.31 -15.68
C GLU A 199 -10.70 -13.95 -17.00
N VAL A 200 -11.94 -14.46 -17.03
CA VAL A 200 -12.59 -14.97 -18.25
C VAL A 200 -12.90 -13.82 -19.22
N GLU A 201 -13.40 -12.69 -18.73
CA GLU A 201 -13.68 -11.51 -19.54
C GLU A 201 -12.39 -10.88 -20.10
N ALA A 202 -11.32 -10.79 -19.29
CA ALA A 202 -10.01 -10.34 -19.76
C ALA A 202 -9.40 -11.27 -20.82
N LYS A 203 -9.56 -12.60 -20.69
CA LYS A 203 -9.12 -13.58 -21.69
C LYS A 203 -9.93 -13.48 -22.99
N ASN A 204 -11.25 -13.26 -22.90
CA ASN A 204 -12.09 -13.06 -24.07
C ASN A 204 -11.79 -11.74 -24.79
N LEU A 205 -11.49 -10.66 -24.06
CA LEU A 205 -11.03 -9.40 -24.63
C LEU A 205 -9.69 -9.56 -25.37
N GLN A 206 -8.72 -10.26 -24.77
CA GLN A 206 -7.45 -10.56 -25.45
C GLN A 206 -7.62 -11.48 -26.66
N ALA A 207 -8.49 -12.49 -26.56
CA ALA A 207 -8.78 -13.39 -27.67
C ALA A 207 -9.44 -12.64 -28.85
N ASN A 208 -10.40 -11.76 -28.58
CA ASN A 208 -11.05 -10.93 -29.58
C ASN A 208 -10.08 -9.91 -30.21
N GLU A 209 -9.20 -9.29 -29.42
CA GLU A 209 -8.17 -8.38 -29.94
C GLU A 209 -7.16 -9.12 -30.84
N THR A 210 -6.79 -10.35 -30.46
CA THR A 210 -5.89 -11.20 -31.25
C THR A 210 -6.55 -11.66 -32.55
N LEU A 211 -7.83 -12.05 -32.50
CA LEU A 211 -8.64 -12.36 -33.67
C LEU A 211 -8.74 -11.15 -34.61
N ARG A 212 -9.02 -9.97 -34.05
CA ARG A 212 -9.09 -8.71 -34.79
C ARG A 212 -7.75 -8.36 -35.45
N GLN A 213 -6.63 -8.60 -34.77
CA GLN A 213 -5.28 -8.45 -35.35
C GLN A 213 -5.05 -9.44 -36.50
N PHE A 214 -5.49 -10.69 -36.36
CA PHE A 214 -5.42 -11.70 -37.41
C PHE A 214 -6.31 -11.36 -38.61
N GLU A 215 -7.51 -10.83 -38.37
CA GLU A 215 -8.46 -10.37 -39.40
C GLU A 215 -7.91 -9.15 -40.16
N MET A 216 -7.22 -8.24 -39.47
CA MET A 216 -6.50 -7.11 -40.06
C MET A 216 -5.31 -7.58 -40.91
N GLU A 217 -4.56 -8.59 -40.48
CA GLU A 217 -3.44 -9.18 -41.25
C GLU A 217 -3.91 -9.98 -42.48
N MET A 218 -5.10 -10.58 -42.42
CA MET A 218 -5.69 -11.37 -43.52
C MET A 218 -6.48 -10.53 -44.54
N GLY A 219 -6.54 -9.21 -44.37
CA GLY A 219 -7.13 -8.29 -45.35
C GLY A 219 -8.66 -8.34 -45.46
N MET A 220 -9.37 -8.89 -44.47
CA MET A 220 -10.83 -8.89 -44.41
C MET A 220 -11.32 -7.76 -43.50
N ALA A 221 -11.23 -6.52 -43.97
CA ALA A 221 -12.02 -5.44 -43.38
C ALA A 221 -13.47 -5.59 -43.85
N ALA A 222 -14.34 -6.13 -43.00
CA ALA A 222 -15.78 -6.00 -43.17
C ALA A 222 -16.34 -5.09 -42.07
N ASP A 223 -16.92 -4.02 -42.55
CA ASP A 223 -17.61 -2.93 -41.89
C ASP A 223 -18.74 -3.42 -40.95
N THR A 224 -18.61 -3.16 -39.65
CA THR A 224 -19.78 -2.94 -38.78
C THR A 224 -19.46 -1.83 -37.80
N SER A 225 -19.74 -0.62 -38.26
CA SER A 225 -20.10 0.52 -37.45
C SER A 225 -21.49 0.30 -36.82
N ALA A 226 -21.58 0.27 -35.48
CA ALA A 226 -22.60 0.94 -34.63
C ALA A 226 -22.94 0.18 -33.31
N PRO A 227 -23.33 0.91 -32.23
CA PRO A 227 -23.45 0.44 -30.83
C PRO A 227 -24.79 -0.27 -30.50
N PRO A 228 -24.94 -0.90 -29.30
CA PRO A 228 -26.09 -1.74 -29.00
C PRO A 228 -27.37 -0.92 -28.76
N GLU A 229 -28.39 -1.17 -29.57
CA GLU A 229 -29.74 -0.64 -29.38
C GLU A 229 -30.57 -1.60 -28.53
N ALA A 230 -31.32 -1.01 -27.59
CA ALA A 230 -32.05 -1.66 -26.53
C ALA A 230 -33.20 -2.56 -27.03
N ALA A 231 -33.20 -3.83 -26.63
CA ALA A 231 -34.35 -4.71 -26.78
C ALA A 231 -35.34 -4.50 -25.63
N SER A 232 -36.46 -3.86 -25.97
CA SER A 232 -37.64 -3.73 -25.14
C SER A 232 -38.58 -4.91 -25.37
N LYS A 233 -39.01 -5.53 -24.26
CA LYS A 233 -40.38 -5.93 -23.93
C LYS A 233 -41.35 -6.30 -25.08
N ASP A 234 -41.70 -7.59 -25.07
CA ASP A 234 -43.06 -8.09 -24.74
C ASP A 234 -43.89 -8.73 -25.86
N LYS A 235 -44.56 -9.83 -25.44
CA LYS A 235 -45.72 -10.55 -26.04
C LYS A 235 -45.40 -11.47 -27.25
N THR A 236 -45.98 -12.65 -27.44
CA THR A 236 -47.26 -13.22 -26.97
C THR A 236 -47.24 -14.75 -27.17
N ILE A 237 -47.67 -15.49 -26.14
CA ILE A 237 -48.54 -16.69 -26.14
C ILE A 237 -48.56 -17.53 -27.43
N GLY A 238 -47.99 -18.73 -27.35
CA GLY A 238 -48.12 -19.77 -28.38
C GLY A 238 -49.30 -20.70 -28.10
N ASP A 239 -50.12 -20.89 -29.15
CA ASP A 239 -51.09 -21.97 -29.32
C ASP A 239 -50.47 -23.34 -29.00
N LEU A 240 -51.12 -24.09 -28.12
CA LEU A 240 -50.93 -25.53 -27.94
C LEU A 240 -52.29 -26.20 -28.13
N GLU A 241 -52.55 -26.66 -29.36
CA GLU A 241 -53.67 -27.56 -29.65
C GLU A 241 -53.13 -28.92 -30.12
N ARG A 242 -53.66 -29.99 -29.46
CA ARG A 242 -53.78 -31.40 -29.88
C ARG A 242 -52.50 -32.25 -29.76
N GLU A 243 -52.49 -33.48 -29.23
CA GLU A 243 -53.45 -34.60 -29.10
C GLU A 243 -53.22 -35.29 -27.72
N PHE A 244 -54.12 -36.00 -27.03
CA PHE A 244 -54.96 -37.18 -27.30
C PHE A 244 -56.05 -37.23 -26.20
N ALA A 245 -57.36 -37.27 -26.46
CA ALA A 245 -58.23 -38.36 -26.94
C ALA A 245 -58.70 -39.34 -25.83
N GLU A 246 -60.04 -39.35 -25.65
CA GLU A 246 -60.96 -40.37 -25.09
C GLU A 246 -60.67 -41.08 -23.75
#